data_AF-A0A449IK09-F1
#
_entry.id   AF-A0A449IK09-F1
#
_cell.length_a   1.000
_cell.length_b   1.000
_cell.length_c   1.000
_cell.angle_alpha   90.00
_cell.angle_beta   90.00
_cell.angle_gamma   90.00
#
_symmetry.space_group_name_H-M   'P 1'
#
loop_
_entity.id
_entity.type
_entity.pdbx_description
1 polymer ?
#
loop_
_entity_poly.entity_id
_entity_poly.type
_entity_poly.pdbx_seq_one_letter_code
_entity_poly.pdbx_strand_id
1 'polypeptide(L)'
;MDASQRLAETIKAFHLDHPKATFGELKEHLLWVAEDLLSTAHEVHTLRDWGDLYEDVKTNLAEIAATMPLNVDQHEHVMNAKQVMNAAQARLQGDSVPLVKIIRDLEGNHGPMGEVVPASLSVLASSMTFETLSGLYLADRGQDQKSSTLKETKLCHGVLSAQLGDLDLRKHSRADLVAMRDRLHATRAASTVNKLIVKLSAVFAWAVENGHLFKTYDKKLKLTKGLESTRKAFTQAQVAKVMDYTRNLPETSWKRWLLSLGVITGGRLNEISQLTTSDIQALESGIVAIHINEAGEGKSIKNKRSERLVPLTDGAYGFDLAAFLRYVESCKLSGAESEPLAQIGYKTAGDWANRQAIPVALGADYKAGLTYHSFRHSLASLMQVRGVPTVHAQAVMGHASGTITFDIYGSGVPVEALAKVLSGIFREVG
;
A
#
# COMPACT_ATOMS: atom_id res chain seq x y z
N MET A 1 -27.57 41.73 -15.25
CA MET A 1 -27.05 42.29 -13.98
C MET A 1 -25.54 42.35 -14.11
N ASP A 2 -24.96 43.49 -13.76
CA ASP A 2 -23.51 43.76 -13.86
C ASP A 2 -22.73 42.86 -12.86
N ALA A 3 -21.55 42.36 -13.25
CA ALA A 3 -20.74 41.48 -12.40
C ALA A 3 -20.37 42.16 -11.06
N SER A 4 -20.17 43.49 -11.10
CA SER A 4 -19.93 44.30 -9.92
C SER A 4 -21.11 44.31 -8.93
N GLN A 5 -22.35 44.15 -9.40
CA GLN A 5 -23.53 44.14 -8.55
C GLN A 5 -23.69 42.81 -7.80
N ARG A 6 -23.41 41.68 -8.45
CA ARG A 6 -23.47 40.33 -7.85
C ARG A 6 -22.42 40.13 -6.75
N LEU A 7 -21.22 40.68 -6.95
CA LEU A 7 -20.17 40.69 -5.93
C LEU A 7 -20.60 41.52 -4.72
N ALA A 8 -21.17 42.72 -4.94
CA ALA A 8 -21.67 43.57 -3.86
C ALA A 8 -22.81 42.92 -3.06
N GLU A 9 -23.70 42.17 -3.72
CA GLU A 9 -24.75 41.39 -3.07
C GLU A 9 -24.17 40.24 -2.23
N THR A 10 -23.17 39.53 -2.76
CA THR A 10 -22.49 38.44 -2.02
C THR A 10 -21.71 38.97 -0.81
N ILE A 11 -21.04 40.12 -0.94
CA ILE A 11 -20.31 40.77 0.17
C ILE A 11 -21.27 41.05 1.32
N LYS A 12 -22.42 41.66 1.04
CA LYS A 12 -23.45 41.96 2.05
C LYS A 12 -24.07 40.69 2.63
N ALA A 13 -24.40 39.72 1.78
CA ALA A 13 -25.04 38.48 2.20
C ALA A 13 -24.20 37.65 3.17
N PHE A 14 -22.87 37.82 3.18
CA PHE A 14 -21.93 37.14 4.09
C PHE A 14 -21.22 38.12 5.05
N HIS A 15 -21.77 39.31 5.28
CA HIS A 15 -21.23 40.31 6.23
C HIS A 15 -19.74 40.68 6.00
N LEU A 16 -19.27 40.63 4.76
CA LEU A 16 -17.87 40.90 4.40
C LEU A 16 -17.58 42.41 4.27
N ASP A 17 -18.61 43.25 4.24
CA ASP A 17 -18.52 44.72 4.29
C ASP A 17 -18.31 45.28 5.71
N HIS A 18 -18.27 44.42 6.73
CA HIS A 18 -18.05 44.80 8.12
C HIS A 18 -16.63 44.39 8.59
N PRO A 19 -15.59 45.22 8.37
CA PRO A 19 -14.20 44.87 8.69
C PRO A 19 -13.91 44.70 10.19
N LYS A 20 -14.83 45.11 11.05
CA LYS A 20 -14.75 44.98 12.51
C LYS A 20 -15.57 43.80 13.06
N ALA A 21 -16.28 43.06 12.20
CA ALA A 21 -17.05 41.90 12.63
C ALA A 21 -16.09 40.87 13.25
N THR A 22 -16.45 40.41 14.44
CA THR A 22 -15.71 39.37 15.15
C THR A 22 -15.96 38.02 14.48
N PHE A 23 -15.02 37.07 14.66
CA PHE A 23 -15.23 35.70 14.21
C PHE A 23 -16.54 35.08 14.74
N GLY A 24 -16.95 35.45 15.97
CA GLY A 24 -18.22 35.01 16.55
C GLY A 24 -19.44 35.50 15.76
N GLU A 25 -19.51 36.79 15.44
CA GLU A 25 -20.61 37.37 14.65
C GLU A 25 -20.66 36.81 13.22
N LEU A 26 -19.51 36.63 12.59
CA LEU A 26 -19.41 36.01 11.26
C LEU A 26 -19.84 34.53 11.31
N LYS A 27 -19.50 33.82 12.38
CA LYS A 27 -19.87 32.42 12.58
C LYS A 27 -21.37 32.25 12.85
N GLU A 28 -21.95 33.09 13.71
CA GLU A 28 -23.40 33.11 13.98
C GLU A 28 -24.20 33.40 12.71
N HIS A 29 -23.76 34.37 11.93
CA HIS A 29 -24.37 34.67 10.64
C HIS A 29 -24.28 33.48 9.67
N LEU A 30 -23.12 32.82 9.62
CA LEU A 30 -22.96 31.66 8.74
C LEU A 30 -23.81 30.45 9.17
N LEU A 31 -23.99 30.28 10.49
CA LEU A 31 -24.86 29.26 11.05
C LEU A 31 -26.30 29.52 10.60
N TRP A 32 -26.78 30.76 10.73
CA TRP A 32 -28.11 31.16 10.25
C TRP A 32 -28.29 30.88 8.75
N VAL A 33 -27.30 31.23 7.91
CA VAL A 33 -27.32 30.92 6.46
C VAL A 33 -27.39 29.41 6.21
N ALA A 34 -26.62 28.60 6.95
CA ALA A 34 -26.60 27.16 6.77
C ALA A 34 -27.93 26.50 7.18
N GLU A 35 -28.53 26.96 8.29
CA GLU A 35 -29.84 26.50 8.77
C GLU A 35 -30.98 26.88 7.81
N ASP A 36 -30.95 28.10 7.26
CA ASP A 36 -31.89 28.54 6.23
C ASP A 36 -31.80 27.66 4.97
N LEU A 37 -30.58 27.39 4.50
CA LEU A 37 -30.33 26.51 3.36
C LEU A 37 -30.74 25.05 3.63
N LEU A 38 -30.68 24.59 4.88
CA LEU A 38 -31.12 23.25 5.27
C LEU A 38 -32.65 23.15 5.38
N SER A 39 -33.32 24.21 5.80
CA SER A 39 -34.76 24.23 6.06
C SER A 39 -35.59 24.69 4.85
N THR A 40 -35.00 25.41 3.90
CA THR A 40 -35.68 25.90 2.69
C THR A 40 -36.15 24.76 1.79
N ALA A 41 -37.45 24.69 1.53
CA ALA A 41 -38.04 23.75 0.58
C ALA A 41 -37.93 24.29 -0.85
N HIS A 42 -37.57 23.42 -1.79
CA HIS A 42 -37.44 23.75 -3.21
C HIS A 42 -38.39 22.89 -4.05
N GLU A 43 -39.00 23.50 -5.06
CA GLU A 43 -39.80 22.75 -6.04
C GLU A 43 -38.87 22.00 -7.01
N VAL A 44 -39.21 20.76 -7.37
CA VAL A 44 -38.33 19.86 -8.15
C VAL A 44 -37.80 20.50 -9.44
N HIS A 45 -38.61 21.30 -10.12
CA HIS A 45 -38.23 21.95 -11.38
C HIS A 45 -37.29 23.15 -11.21
N THR A 46 -37.15 23.67 -9.98
CA THR A 46 -36.26 24.80 -9.65
C THR A 46 -34.89 24.36 -9.12
N LEU A 47 -34.70 23.06 -8.83
CA LEU A 47 -33.46 22.54 -8.22
C LEU A 47 -32.20 22.85 -9.03
N ARG A 48 -32.31 22.88 -10.36
CA ARG A 48 -31.21 23.26 -11.25
C ARG A 48 -30.83 24.73 -11.08
N ASP A 49 -31.83 25.62 -11.07
CA ASP A 49 -31.61 27.06 -10.95
C ASP A 49 -30.99 27.42 -9.59
N TRP A 50 -31.40 26.73 -8.52
CA TRP A 50 -30.77 26.85 -7.20
C TRP A 50 -29.35 26.30 -7.16
N GLY A 51 -29.07 25.21 -7.87
CA GLY A 51 -27.72 24.67 -8.01
C GLY A 51 -26.77 25.67 -8.68
N ASP A 52 -27.23 26.26 -9.79
CA ASP A 52 -26.51 27.29 -10.54
C ASP A 52 -26.30 28.55 -9.66
N LEU A 53 -27.31 28.97 -8.88
CA LEU A 53 -27.18 30.10 -7.95
C LEU A 53 -26.12 29.86 -6.86
N TYR A 54 -26.09 28.67 -6.25
CA TYR A 54 -25.07 28.36 -5.23
C TYR A 54 -23.67 28.28 -5.82
N GLU A 55 -23.54 27.87 -7.09
CA GLU A 55 -22.25 27.89 -7.80
C GLU A 55 -21.78 29.32 -8.09
N ASP A 56 -22.69 30.20 -8.50
CA ASP A 56 -22.43 31.62 -8.70
C ASP A 56 -21.97 32.27 -7.38
N VAL A 57 -22.65 32.01 -6.26
CA VAL A 57 -22.25 32.52 -4.93
C VAL A 57 -20.86 32.01 -4.54
N LYS A 58 -20.56 30.73 -4.77
CA LYS A 58 -19.23 30.15 -4.48
C LYS A 58 -18.14 30.79 -5.33
N THR A 59 -18.44 31.08 -6.58
CA THR A 59 -17.53 31.76 -7.51
C THR A 59 -17.26 33.20 -7.07
N ASN A 60 -18.31 33.94 -6.70
CA ASN A 60 -18.20 35.28 -6.15
C ASN A 60 -17.37 35.31 -4.85
N LEU A 61 -17.59 34.36 -3.93
CA LEU A 61 -16.79 34.22 -2.72
C LEU A 61 -15.30 33.96 -3.01
N ALA A 62 -14.99 33.21 -4.06
CA ALA A 62 -13.61 32.98 -4.49
C ALA A 62 -12.97 34.25 -5.06
N GLU A 63 -13.71 35.03 -5.84
CA GLU A 63 -13.27 36.30 -6.40
C GLU A 63 -13.08 37.36 -5.30
N ILE A 64 -14.00 37.46 -4.35
CA ILE A 64 -13.89 38.33 -3.17
C ILE A 64 -12.62 38.01 -2.36
N ALA A 65 -12.37 36.73 -2.07
CA ALA A 65 -11.14 36.33 -1.38
C ALA A 65 -9.85 36.65 -2.15
N ALA A 66 -9.91 36.73 -3.48
CA ALA A 66 -8.77 37.02 -4.33
C ALA A 66 -8.52 38.53 -4.52
N THR A 67 -9.57 39.36 -4.41
CA THR A 67 -9.53 40.77 -4.83
C THR A 67 -9.72 41.77 -3.70
N MET A 68 -10.29 41.37 -2.56
CA MET A 68 -10.53 42.25 -1.42
C MET A 68 -9.48 42.11 -0.31
N PRO A 69 -9.14 43.21 0.41
CA PRO A 69 -8.23 43.18 1.55
C PRO A 69 -8.96 42.67 2.82
N LEU A 70 -9.20 41.36 2.89
CA LEU A 70 -9.87 40.71 4.02
C LEU A 70 -8.90 40.45 5.18
N ASN A 71 -9.42 40.49 6.41
CA ASN A 71 -8.66 40.04 7.58
C ASN A 71 -8.68 38.49 7.69
N VAL A 72 -7.92 37.93 8.65
CA VAL A 72 -7.79 36.47 8.82
C VAL A 72 -9.14 35.80 9.08
N ASP A 73 -9.96 36.38 9.96
CA ASP A 73 -11.27 35.84 10.32
C ASP A 73 -12.25 35.90 9.15
N GLN A 74 -12.19 36.96 8.34
CA GLN A 74 -12.96 37.09 7.10
C GLN A 74 -12.51 36.08 6.05
N HIS A 75 -11.21 35.80 5.91
CA HIS A 75 -10.72 34.75 5.01
C HIS A 75 -11.22 33.36 5.45
N GLU A 76 -11.21 33.07 6.75
CA GLU A 76 -11.75 31.83 7.29
C GLU A 76 -13.27 31.74 7.08
N HIS A 77 -14.00 32.84 7.32
CA HIS A 77 -15.43 32.92 7.07
C HIS A 77 -15.78 32.68 5.60
N VAL A 78 -15.03 33.26 4.65
CA VAL A 78 -15.22 33.00 3.21
C VAL A 78 -14.97 31.53 2.85
N MET A 79 -13.94 30.90 3.45
CA MET A 79 -13.70 29.47 3.24
C MET A 79 -14.86 28.62 3.74
N ASN A 80 -15.37 28.91 4.94
CA ASN A 80 -16.51 28.19 5.52
C ASN A 80 -17.80 28.43 4.71
N ALA A 81 -18.04 29.66 4.24
CA ALA A 81 -19.17 29.99 3.36
C ALA A 81 -19.14 29.19 2.05
N LYS A 82 -17.97 29.00 1.44
CA LYS A 82 -17.83 28.14 0.25
C LYS A 82 -18.13 26.67 0.56
N GLN A 83 -17.79 26.18 1.74
CA GLN A 83 -18.14 24.82 2.17
C GLN A 83 -19.65 24.67 2.39
N VAL A 84 -20.30 25.67 2.99
CA VAL A 84 -21.77 25.72 3.12
C VAL A 84 -22.45 25.67 1.76
N MET A 85 -21.97 26.44 0.76
CA MET A 85 -22.54 26.39 -0.61
C MET A 85 -22.39 25.00 -1.27
N ASN A 86 -21.21 24.36 -1.15
CA ASN A 86 -21.02 22.99 -1.66
C ASN A 86 -21.94 21.98 -0.97
N ALA A 87 -22.13 22.11 0.34
CA ALA A 87 -23.02 21.25 1.11
C ALA A 87 -24.50 21.50 0.78
N ALA A 88 -24.88 22.74 0.50
CA ALA A 88 -26.21 23.10 0.02
C ALA A 88 -26.51 22.51 -1.36
N GLN A 89 -25.52 22.46 -2.27
CA GLN A 89 -25.66 21.76 -3.55
C GLN A 89 -25.85 20.25 -3.38
N ALA A 90 -25.11 19.60 -2.48
CA ALA A 90 -25.32 18.18 -2.16
C ALA A 90 -26.75 17.92 -1.63
N ARG A 91 -27.28 18.84 -0.81
CA ARG A 91 -28.66 18.78 -0.32
C ARG A 91 -29.69 18.83 -1.45
N LEU A 92 -29.48 19.65 -2.49
CA LEU A 92 -30.38 19.69 -3.66
C LEU A 92 -30.44 18.35 -4.40
N GLN A 93 -29.42 17.50 -4.25
CA GLN A 93 -29.36 16.13 -4.80
C GLN A 93 -29.89 15.07 -3.82
N GLY A 94 -30.38 15.48 -2.65
CA GLY A 94 -30.91 14.59 -1.62
C GLY A 94 -29.93 14.22 -0.50
N ASP A 95 -28.69 14.72 -0.53
CA ASP A 95 -27.70 14.47 0.52
C ASP A 95 -27.55 15.67 1.47
N SER A 96 -28.29 15.65 2.58
CA SER A 96 -28.21 16.69 3.60
C SER A 96 -27.10 16.47 4.63
N VAL A 97 -26.39 15.33 4.60
CA VAL A 97 -25.40 14.96 5.63
C VAL A 97 -24.26 15.99 5.74
N PRO A 98 -23.67 16.49 4.63
CA PRO A 98 -22.62 17.51 4.70
C PRO A 98 -23.10 18.81 5.36
N LEU A 99 -24.32 19.26 5.06
CA LEU A 99 -24.83 20.54 5.56
C LEU A 99 -25.22 20.45 7.04
N VAL A 100 -25.85 19.35 7.45
CA VAL A 100 -26.16 19.06 8.87
C VAL A 100 -24.88 19.00 9.71
N LYS A 101 -23.81 18.41 9.16
CA LYS A 101 -22.51 18.37 9.84
C LYS A 101 -21.95 19.78 10.05
N ILE A 102 -21.98 20.64 9.02
CA ILE A 102 -21.50 22.02 9.13
C ILE A 102 -22.30 22.81 10.16
N ILE A 103 -23.63 22.68 10.19
CA ILE A 103 -24.47 23.34 11.20
C ILE A 103 -24.05 22.92 12.61
N ARG A 104 -23.89 21.62 12.87
CA ARG A 104 -23.45 21.12 14.18
C ARG A 104 -22.06 21.60 14.59
N ASP A 105 -21.14 21.67 13.62
CA ASP A 105 -19.78 22.18 13.84
C ASP A 105 -19.79 23.71 14.13
N LEU A 106 -20.76 24.44 13.56
CA LEU A 106 -20.99 25.86 13.84
C LEU A 106 -21.70 26.06 15.20
N GLU A 107 -22.75 25.32 15.53
CA GLU A 107 -23.45 25.38 16.83
C GLU A 107 -22.51 25.06 18.02
N GLY A 108 -21.56 24.14 17.83
CA GLY A 108 -20.66 23.65 18.87
C GLY A 108 -19.68 24.65 19.50
N ASN A 109 -19.65 25.93 19.09
CA ASN A 109 -18.86 26.98 19.77
C ASN A 109 -19.71 28.04 20.52
N HIS A 110 -21.00 27.83 20.77
CA HIS A 110 -21.74 28.70 21.69
C HIS A 110 -21.39 28.41 23.15
N GLY A 111 -20.41 29.15 23.68
CA GLY A 111 -20.36 29.47 25.10
C GLY A 111 -20.80 30.93 25.29
N PRO A 112 -21.86 31.22 26.07
CA PRO A 112 -22.24 32.60 26.35
C PRO A 112 -21.21 33.27 27.27
N MET A 113 -20.92 34.54 26.99
CA MET A 113 -20.19 35.42 27.91
C MET A 113 -20.94 35.56 29.24
N GLY A 114 -20.21 35.37 30.33
CA GLY A 114 -20.54 35.93 31.64
C GLY A 114 -21.24 34.98 32.61
N GLU A 115 -20.47 34.11 33.27
CA GLU A 115 -20.57 33.90 34.72
C GLU A 115 -19.30 33.23 35.24
N VAL A 116 -18.71 33.83 36.27
CA VAL A 116 -17.50 33.34 36.94
C VAL A 116 -17.90 32.22 37.89
N VAL A 117 -17.71 30.96 37.50
CA VAL A 117 -17.86 29.79 38.40
C VAL A 117 -16.81 28.73 38.01
N PRO A 118 -16.13 28.08 38.97
CA PRO A 118 -14.70 27.83 38.87
C PRO A 118 -14.34 26.61 38.04
N ALA A 119 -13.12 26.66 37.49
CA ALA A 119 -12.43 25.59 36.82
C ALA A 119 -12.51 24.28 37.60
N SER A 120 -13.37 23.36 37.15
CA SER A 120 -13.31 21.93 37.46
C SER A 120 -14.21 21.20 36.48
N LEU A 121 -13.67 20.15 35.85
CA LEU A 121 -14.31 19.25 34.88
C LEU A 121 -14.14 19.64 33.40
N SER A 122 -12.90 19.96 33.02
CA SER A 122 -12.41 19.52 31.70
C SER A 122 -12.36 18.00 31.72
N VAL A 123 -13.38 17.33 31.17
CA VAL A 123 -13.21 15.95 30.69
C VAL A 123 -12.17 16.04 29.58
N LEU A 124 -10.96 15.58 29.87
CA LEU A 124 -9.82 15.48 28.95
C LEU A 124 -10.30 14.88 27.62
N ALA A 125 -10.43 15.70 26.57
CA ALA A 125 -10.46 15.16 25.22
C ALA A 125 -9.16 14.39 25.04
N SER A 126 -9.24 13.07 24.92
CA SER A 126 -8.05 12.22 24.80
C SER A 126 -7.20 12.70 23.62
N SER A 127 -5.89 12.77 23.83
CA SER A 127 -4.92 13.10 22.79
C SER A 127 -5.12 12.14 21.61
N MET A 128 -5.11 12.66 20.38
CA MET A 128 -5.24 11.81 19.19
C MET A 128 -3.87 11.24 18.86
N THR A 129 -3.46 10.19 19.58
CA THR A 129 -2.15 9.57 19.38
C THR A 129 -2.12 8.74 18.09
N PHE A 130 -0.91 8.37 17.65
CA PHE A 130 -0.78 7.45 16.52
C PHE A 130 -1.40 6.08 16.82
N GLU A 131 -1.32 5.62 18.07
CA GLU A 131 -1.92 4.35 18.48
C GLU A 131 -3.42 4.37 18.26
N THR A 132 -4.11 5.41 18.73
CA THR A 132 -5.56 5.58 18.53
C THR A 132 -5.92 5.62 17.05
N LEU A 133 -5.27 6.47 16.24
CA LEU A 133 -5.55 6.57 14.80
C LEU A 133 -5.29 5.26 14.06
N SER A 134 -4.18 4.59 14.39
CA SER A 134 -3.80 3.33 13.73
C SER A 134 -4.74 2.18 14.10
N GLY A 135 -5.32 2.20 15.31
CA GLY A 135 -6.37 1.28 15.74
C GLY A 135 -7.66 1.48 14.95
N LEU A 136 -8.12 2.73 14.84
CA LEU A 136 -9.32 3.06 14.04
C LEU A 136 -9.13 2.70 12.56
N TYR A 137 -7.98 3.03 11.98
CA TYR A 137 -7.61 2.65 10.62
C TYR A 137 -7.67 1.13 10.41
N LEU A 138 -7.19 0.34 11.37
CA LEU A 138 -7.23 -1.12 11.28
C LEU A 138 -8.63 -1.70 11.49
N ALA A 139 -9.49 -1.05 12.26
CA ALA A 139 -10.88 -1.44 12.39
C ALA A 139 -11.65 -1.23 11.07
N ASP A 140 -11.37 -0.13 10.36
CA ASP A 140 -12.00 0.18 9.07
C ASP A 140 -11.41 -0.65 7.91
N ARG A 141 -10.08 -0.62 7.74
CA ARG A 141 -9.37 -1.13 6.55
C ARG A 141 -8.57 -2.42 6.78
N GLY A 142 -8.57 -2.96 7.99
CA GLY A 142 -7.75 -4.12 8.34
C GLY A 142 -8.18 -5.40 7.62
N GLN A 143 -9.49 -5.56 7.43
CA GLN A 143 -10.11 -6.72 6.76
C GLN A 143 -9.77 -6.82 5.27
N ASP A 144 -9.48 -5.70 4.62
CA ASP A 144 -9.12 -5.65 3.20
C ASP A 144 -7.68 -6.13 2.93
N GLN A 145 -6.88 -6.30 3.99
CA GLN A 145 -5.48 -6.70 3.88
C GLN A 145 -5.31 -8.21 4.03
N LYS A 146 -4.50 -8.80 3.14
CA LYS A 146 -4.03 -10.19 3.30
C LYS A 146 -3.39 -10.38 4.68
N SER A 147 -3.58 -11.55 5.30
CA SER A 147 -3.14 -11.86 6.66
C SER A 147 -1.65 -11.57 6.92
N SER A 148 -0.77 -11.83 5.95
CA SER A 148 0.66 -11.51 6.03
C SER A 148 0.94 -10.01 6.04
N THR A 149 0.21 -9.26 5.22
CA THR A 149 0.30 -7.79 5.14
C THR A 149 -0.27 -7.15 6.40
N LEU A 150 -1.39 -7.67 6.92
CA LEU A 150 -1.98 -7.19 8.16
C LEU A 150 -1.04 -7.37 9.36
N LYS A 151 -0.40 -8.56 9.48
CA LYS A 151 0.62 -8.82 10.52
C LYS A 151 1.78 -7.82 10.42
N GLU A 152 2.27 -7.55 9.21
CA GLU A 152 3.32 -6.57 8.97
C GLU A 152 2.88 -5.13 9.29
N THR A 153 1.67 -4.75 8.90
CA THR A 153 1.06 -3.45 9.19
C THR A 153 0.97 -3.23 10.69
N LYS A 154 0.44 -4.20 11.45
CA LYS A 154 0.36 -4.14 12.92
C LYS A 154 1.74 -3.95 13.57
N LEU A 155 2.76 -4.68 13.11
CA LEU A 155 4.14 -4.51 13.59
C LEU A 155 4.67 -3.10 13.30
N CYS A 156 4.46 -2.59 12.08
CA CYS A 156 4.87 -1.25 11.69
C CYS A 156 4.16 -0.18 12.53
N HIS A 157 2.86 -0.36 12.79
CA HIS A 157 2.09 0.55 13.63
C HIS A 157 2.61 0.57 15.06
N GLY A 158 2.89 -0.58 15.67
CA GLY A 158 3.49 -0.63 17.01
C GLY A 158 4.83 0.10 17.10
N VAL A 159 5.70 -0.03 16.08
CA VAL A 159 6.96 0.72 16.02
C VAL A 159 6.71 2.23 15.91
N LEU A 160 5.74 2.66 15.09
CA LEU A 160 5.40 4.07 14.93
C LEU A 160 4.76 4.66 16.20
N SER A 161 3.86 3.92 16.85
CA SER A 161 3.26 4.30 18.14
C SER A 161 4.35 4.52 19.18
N ALA A 162 5.30 3.59 19.31
CA ALA A 162 6.41 3.73 20.25
C ALA A 162 7.33 4.92 19.95
N GLN A 163 7.45 5.33 18.68
CA GLN A 163 8.31 6.46 18.29
C GLN A 163 7.63 7.82 18.40
N LEU A 164 6.31 7.87 18.30
CA LEU A 164 5.51 9.09 18.42
C LEU A 164 4.98 9.27 19.86
N GLY A 165 4.87 8.19 20.63
CA GLY A 165 4.41 8.22 22.02
C GLY A 165 3.05 8.90 22.16
N ASP A 166 2.94 9.76 23.16
CA ASP A 166 1.71 10.49 23.51
C ASP A 166 1.50 11.78 22.69
N LEU A 167 2.26 11.96 21.60
CA LEU A 167 2.11 13.13 20.73
C LEU A 167 0.68 13.22 20.19
N ASP A 168 -0.02 14.31 20.53
CA ASP A 168 -1.34 14.60 19.96
C ASP A 168 -1.20 15.02 18.49
N LEU A 169 -1.59 14.12 17.59
CA LEU A 169 -1.49 14.31 16.16
C LEU A 169 -2.45 15.37 15.63
N ARG A 170 -3.40 15.90 16.40
CA ARG A 170 -4.12 17.12 16.00
C ARG A 170 -3.23 18.36 16.00
N LYS A 171 -2.15 18.35 16.79
CA LYS A 171 -1.25 19.50 17.01
C LYS A 171 0.18 19.26 16.52
N HIS A 172 0.43 18.12 15.85
CA HIS A 172 1.77 17.79 15.35
C HIS A 172 2.29 18.80 14.33
N SER A 173 3.62 18.89 14.26
CA SER A 173 4.36 19.70 13.32
C SER A 173 5.20 18.85 12.37
N ARG A 174 5.79 19.48 11.36
CA ARG A 174 6.80 18.85 10.52
C ARG A 174 8.04 18.44 11.31
N ALA A 175 8.43 19.22 12.33
CA ALA A 175 9.62 18.97 13.13
C ALA A 175 9.48 17.65 13.92
N ASP A 176 8.29 17.37 14.46
CA ASP A 176 8.01 16.14 15.20
C ASP A 176 8.22 14.89 14.33
N LEU A 177 7.70 14.93 13.09
CA LEU A 177 7.82 13.83 12.15
C LEU A 177 9.25 13.64 11.63
N VAL A 178 10.00 14.73 11.44
CA VAL A 178 11.42 14.68 11.08
C VAL A 178 12.24 14.06 12.22
N ALA A 179 12.00 14.49 13.47
CA ALA A 179 12.67 13.95 14.64
C ALA A 179 12.38 12.44 14.80
N MET A 180 11.14 12.01 14.60
CA MET A 180 10.77 10.60 14.60
C MET A 180 11.47 9.80 13.48
N ARG A 181 11.52 10.33 12.25
CA ARG A 181 12.27 9.71 11.14
C ARG A 181 13.74 9.54 11.50
N ASP A 182 14.36 10.57 12.06
CA ASP A 182 15.80 10.57 12.34
C ASP A 182 16.14 9.57 13.46
N ARG A 183 15.30 9.47 14.50
CA ARG A 183 15.39 8.39 15.50
C ARG A 183 15.25 6.99 14.89
N LEU A 184 14.31 6.81 13.97
CA LEU A 184 14.16 5.54 13.25
C LEU A 184 15.40 5.21 12.40
N HIS A 185 15.96 6.20 11.70
CA HIS A 185 17.12 6.03 10.83
C HIS A 185 18.41 5.74 11.59
N ALA A 186 18.55 6.21 12.83
CA ALA A 186 19.71 5.90 13.68
C ALA A 186 19.89 4.39 13.94
N THR A 187 18.83 3.59 13.81
CA THR A 187 18.84 2.16 14.16
C THR A 187 18.39 1.24 13.02
N ARG A 188 17.96 1.80 11.88
CA ARG A 188 17.34 1.04 10.78
C ARG A 188 17.81 1.55 9.43
N ALA A 189 17.94 0.64 8.47
CA ALA A 189 18.22 0.98 7.08
C ALA A 189 17.15 1.92 6.48
N ALA A 190 17.56 2.80 5.56
CA ALA A 190 16.69 3.82 4.96
C ALA A 190 15.42 3.23 4.31
N SER A 191 15.53 2.06 3.68
CA SER A 191 14.38 1.35 3.08
C SER A 191 13.34 0.92 4.13
N THR A 192 13.80 0.46 5.30
CA THR A 192 12.92 0.11 6.44
C THR A 192 12.23 1.33 7.00
N VAL A 193 12.95 2.45 7.17
CA VAL A 193 12.37 3.72 7.61
C VAL A 193 11.33 4.21 6.60
N ASN A 194 11.63 4.17 5.31
CA ASN A 194 10.69 4.56 4.27
C ASN A 194 9.43 3.70 4.26
N LYS A 195 9.53 2.41 4.55
CA LYS A 195 8.36 1.53 4.70
C LYS A 195 7.49 1.94 5.89
N LEU A 196 8.10 2.27 7.04
CA LEU A 196 7.37 2.80 8.19
C LEU A 196 6.66 4.12 7.83
N ILE A 197 7.35 5.04 7.16
CA ILE A 197 6.76 6.30 6.68
C ILE A 197 5.58 6.05 5.74
N VAL A 198 5.65 5.06 4.83
CA VAL A 198 4.51 4.71 3.98
C VAL A 198 3.29 4.30 4.81
N LYS A 199 3.48 3.50 5.86
CA LYS A 199 2.39 3.06 6.74
C LYS A 199 1.83 4.23 7.56
N LEU A 200 2.69 5.11 8.07
CA LEU A 200 2.30 6.37 8.71
C LEU A 200 1.44 7.23 7.76
N SER A 201 1.93 7.49 6.55
CA SER A 201 1.22 8.29 5.53
C SER A 201 -0.14 7.71 5.16
N ALA A 202 -0.28 6.37 5.15
CA ALA A 202 -1.57 5.73 4.88
C ALA A 202 -2.59 6.00 6.00
N VAL A 203 -2.18 5.86 7.26
CA VAL A 203 -3.03 6.20 8.42
C VAL A 203 -3.38 7.69 8.42
N PHE A 204 -2.42 8.55 8.10
CA PHE A 204 -2.61 10.00 8.05
C PHE A 204 -3.57 10.45 6.95
N ALA A 205 -3.44 9.89 5.73
CA ALA A 205 -4.38 10.16 4.65
C ALA A 205 -5.80 9.74 5.02
N TRP A 206 -5.95 8.51 5.52
CA TRP A 206 -7.24 8.01 6.01
C TRP A 206 -7.80 8.88 7.15
N ALA A 207 -6.96 9.31 8.09
CA ALA A 207 -7.39 10.13 9.22
C ALA A 207 -7.87 11.52 8.78
N VAL A 208 -7.30 12.09 7.72
CA VAL A 208 -7.80 13.35 7.12
C VAL A 208 -9.12 13.13 6.39
N GLU A 209 -9.19 12.09 5.56
CA GLU A 209 -10.41 11.74 4.81
C GLU A 209 -11.61 11.46 5.74
N ASN A 210 -11.37 10.93 6.94
CA ASN A 210 -12.39 10.63 7.95
C ASN A 210 -12.55 11.73 9.00
N GLY A 211 -11.88 12.88 8.84
CA GLY A 211 -12.04 14.04 9.72
C GLY A 211 -11.42 13.89 11.12
N HIS A 212 -10.59 12.88 11.36
CA HIS A 212 -9.84 12.75 12.61
C HIS A 212 -8.67 13.74 12.69
N LEU A 213 -8.11 14.14 11.54
CA LEU A 213 -7.05 15.15 11.41
C LEU A 213 -7.45 16.21 10.36
N PHE A 214 -7.13 17.48 10.62
CA PHE A 214 -7.38 18.55 9.64
C PHE A 214 -6.31 18.61 8.53
N LYS A 215 -5.04 18.38 8.90
CA LYS A 215 -3.89 18.41 7.99
C LYS A 215 -2.76 17.52 8.49
N THR A 216 -1.85 17.17 7.59
CA THR A 216 -0.69 16.33 7.90
C THR A 216 0.60 16.92 7.32
N TYR A 217 1.74 16.57 7.91
CA TYR A 217 3.05 17.07 7.49
C TYR A 217 4.00 15.95 7.03
N ASP A 218 3.49 14.82 6.57
CA ASP A 218 4.25 13.62 6.21
C ASP A 218 4.78 13.64 4.76
N LYS A 219 4.33 14.58 3.93
CA LYS A 219 4.75 14.67 2.52
C LYS A 219 6.27 14.89 2.40
N LYS A 220 6.91 14.20 1.45
CA LYS A 220 8.37 14.25 1.25
C LYS A 220 9.20 13.93 2.51
N LEU A 221 8.70 13.09 3.42
CA LEU A 221 9.45 12.69 4.62
C LEU A 221 10.48 11.57 4.35
N LYS A 222 10.25 10.77 3.29
CA LYS A 222 11.09 9.64 2.91
C LYS A 222 12.55 10.04 2.66
N LEU A 223 13.45 9.18 3.09
CA LEU A 223 14.88 9.26 2.81
C LEU A 223 15.14 8.92 1.35
N THR A 224 16.05 9.65 0.71
CA THR A 224 16.44 9.46 -0.70
C THR A 224 17.84 8.85 -0.84
N LYS A 225 18.68 8.96 0.19
CA LYS A 225 20.01 8.36 0.24
C LYS A 225 19.97 7.00 0.94
N GLY A 226 20.91 6.11 0.58
CA GLY A 226 21.04 4.80 1.22
C GLY A 226 19.94 3.79 0.86
N LEU A 227 19.25 4.00 -0.28
CA LEU A 227 18.20 3.09 -0.76
C LEU A 227 18.71 1.94 -1.61
N GLU A 228 20.00 1.89 -1.90
CA GLU A 228 20.57 0.84 -2.73
C GLU A 228 20.41 -0.53 -2.06
N SER A 229 19.94 -1.50 -2.85
CA SER A 229 19.76 -2.86 -2.38
C SER A 229 21.13 -3.50 -2.16
N THR A 230 21.41 -3.91 -0.93
CA THR A 230 22.61 -4.70 -0.58
C THR A 230 22.51 -6.17 -1.01
N ARG A 231 21.35 -6.60 -1.56
CA ARG A 231 21.12 -8.00 -1.97
C ARG A 231 22.03 -8.36 -3.14
N LYS A 232 22.77 -9.46 -2.97
CA LYS A 232 23.73 -9.97 -3.95
C LYS A 232 23.10 -11.09 -4.77
N ALA A 233 23.42 -11.14 -6.06
CA ALA A 233 23.24 -12.34 -6.88
C ALA A 233 24.38 -13.34 -6.58
N PHE A 234 24.10 -14.63 -6.71
CA PHE A 234 25.14 -15.65 -6.79
C PHE A 234 25.86 -15.53 -8.13
N THR A 235 27.15 -15.87 -8.16
CA THR A 235 27.84 -16.15 -9.41
C THR A 235 27.36 -17.48 -9.98
N GLN A 236 27.58 -17.72 -11.28
CA GLN A 236 27.20 -18.99 -11.91
C GLN A 236 27.89 -20.20 -11.25
N ALA A 237 29.15 -20.05 -10.84
CA ALA A 237 29.88 -21.08 -10.09
C ALA A 237 29.26 -21.35 -8.69
N GLN A 238 28.79 -20.31 -8.00
CA GLN A 238 28.09 -20.48 -6.72
C GLN A 238 26.73 -21.16 -6.91
N VAL A 239 26.00 -20.85 -7.99
CA VAL A 239 24.75 -21.55 -8.34
C VAL A 239 25.02 -23.05 -8.59
N ALA A 240 26.07 -23.37 -9.35
CA ALA A 240 26.48 -24.76 -9.58
C ALA A 240 26.79 -25.48 -8.26
N LYS A 241 27.58 -24.89 -7.35
CA LYS A 241 27.84 -25.47 -6.02
C LYS A 241 26.57 -25.75 -5.20
N VAL A 242 25.59 -24.85 -5.27
CA VAL A 242 24.30 -25.07 -4.61
C VAL A 242 23.57 -26.27 -5.23
N MET A 243 23.56 -26.40 -6.56
CA MET A 243 22.95 -27.54 -7.24
C MET A 243 23.70 -28.86 -6.98
N ASP A 244 25.03 -28.82 -6.86
CA ASP A 244 25.83 -29.98 -6.47
C ASP A 244 25.45 -30.46 -5.06
N TYR A 245 25.27 -29.50 -4.14
CA TYR A 245 24.78 -29.79 -2.79
C TYR A 245 23.37 -30.41 -2.81
N THR A 246 22.45 -29.92 -3.65
CA THR A 246 21.10 -30.50 -3.72
C THR A 246 21.10 -31.93 -4.28
N ARG A 247 21.99 -32.26 -5.23
CA ARG A 247 22.11 -33.63 -5.76
C ARG A 247 22.56 -34.65 -4.70
N ASN A 248 23.32 -34.20 -3.70
CA ASN A 248 23.71 -35.03 -2.56
C ASN A 248 22.60 -35.20 -1.51
N LEU A 249 21.48 -34.50 -1.64
CA LEU A 249 20.30 -34.72 -0.79
C LEU A 249 19.44 -35.85 -1.38
N PRO A 250 18.74 -36.65 -0.54
CA PRO A 250 17.83 -37.69 -1.01
C PRO A 250 16.74 -37.15 -1.94
N GLU A 251 16.39 -37.92 -2.97
CA GLU A 251 15.27 -37.57 -3.88
C GLU A 251 13.94 -37.41 -3.13
N THR A 252 13.74 -38.14 -2.02
CA THR A 252 12.56 -38.04 -1.17
C THR A 252 12.52 -36.78 -0.30
N SER A 253 13.58 -35.97 -0.30
CA SER A 253 13.69 -34.80 0.57
C SER A 253 13.17 -33.54 -0.11
N TRP A 254 12.14 -32.91 0.46
CA TRP A 254 11.65 -31.60 0.03
C TRP A 254 12.76 -30.53 -0.01
N LYS A 255 13.82 -30.68 0.80
CA LYS A 255 15.00 -29.80 0.85
C LYS A 255 15.74 -29.74 -0.48
N ARG A 256 15.87 -30.88 -1.17
CA ARG A 256 16.49 -30.98 -2.50
C ARG A 256 15.73 -30.11 -3.49
N TRP A 257 14.42 -30.27 -3.50
CA TRP A 257 13.54 -29.62 -4.49
C TRP A 257 13.29 -28.15 -4.18
N LEU A 258 13.21 -27.74 -2.91
CA LEU A 258 13.09 -26.33 -2.54
C LEU A 258 14.22 -25.48 -3.14
N LEU A 259 15.46 -25.94 -3.00
CA LEU A 259 16.64 -25.24 -3.51
C LEU A 259 16.74 -25.38 -5.03
N SER A 260 16.57 -26.59 -5.57
CA SER A 260 16.71 -26.84 -7.01
C SER A 260 15.70 -26.03 -7.82
N LEU A 261 14.43 -26.03 -7.41
CA LEU A 261 13.38 -25.22 -8.03
C LEU A 261 13.66 -23.72 -7.86
N GLY A 262 14.15 -23.30 -6.69
CA GLY A 262 14.54 -21.91 -6.46
C GLY A 262 15.62 -21.42 -7.42
N VAL A 263 16.62 -22.27 -7.70
CA VAL A 263 17.71 -22.01 -8.65
C VAL A 263 17.18 -21.87 -10.08
N ILE A 264 16.44 -22.85 -10.59
CA ILE A 264 16.08 -22.90 -12.01
C ILE A 264 14.89 -22.00 -12.37
N THR A 265 14.04 -21.64 -11.40
CA THR A 265 12.84 -20.81 -11.65
C THR A 265 12.94 -19.39 -11.13
N GLY A 266 13.85 -19.10 -10.18
CA GLY A 266 13.87 -17.82 -9.46
C GLY A 266 12.59 -17.55 -8.65
N GLY A 267 11.83 -18.60 -8.33
CA GLY A 267 10.61 -18.52 -7.53
C GLY A 267 10.86 -17.90 -6.16
N ARG A 268 9.86 -17.19 -5.62
CA ARG A 268 9.96 -16.68 -4.25
C ARG A 268 9.86 -17.84 -3.27
N LEU A 269 10.54 -17.75 -2.14
CA LEU A 269 10.55 -18.82 -1.13
C LEU A 269 9.15 -19.32 -0.77
N ASN A 270 8.21 -18.39 -0.49
CA ASN A 270 6.84 -18.77 -0.17
C ASN A 270 6.10 -19.42 -1.35
N GLU A 271 6.40 -19.02 -2.59
CA GLU A 271 5.81 -19.63 -3.79
C GLU A 271 6.25 -21.09 -3.92
N ILE A 272 7.54 -21.37 -3.71
CA ILE A 272 8.09 -22.72 -3.84
C ILE A 272 7.75 -23.60 -2.63
N SER A 273 7.75 -23.05 -1.41
CA SER A 273 7.48 -23.83 -0.19
C SER A 273 6.01 -24.19 -0.01
N GLN A 274 5.08 -23.56 -0.74
CA GLN A 274 3.65 -23.84 -0.64
C GLN A 274 3.13 -24.70 -1.79
N LEU A 275 4.01 -25.16 -2.69
CA LEU A 275 3.60 -25.96 -3.84
C LEU A 275 2.97 -27.27 -3.39
N THR A 276 1.92 -27.65 -4.09
CA THR A 276 1.28 -28.95 -3.99
C THR A 276 1.55 -29.80 -5.24
N THR A 277 1.23 -31.08 -5.18
CA THR A 277 1.31 -31.99 -6.34
C THR A 277 0.48 -31.51 -7.53
N SER A 278 -0.66 -30.85 -7.28
CA SER A 278 -1.55 -30.29 -8.31
C SER A 278 -1.00 -29.03 -9.01
N ASP A 279 -0.01 -28.36 -8.42
CA ASP A 279 0.66 -27.22 -9.05
C ASP A 279 1.65 -27.64 -10.13
N ILE A 280 2.01 -28.93 -10.19
CA ILE A 280 2.95 -29.46 -11.16
C ILE A 280 2.16 -29.99 -12.36
N GLN A 281 2.16 -29.21 -13.45
CA GLN A 281 1.32 -29.46 -14.61
C GLN A 281 2.14 -29.93 -15.80
N ALA A 282 1.77 -31.09 -16.35
CA ALA A 282 2.22 -31.52 -17.67
C ALA A 282 1.24 -30.98 -18.72
N LEU A 283 1.73 -30.09 -19.58
CA LEU A 283 0.93 -29.46 -20.63
C LEU A 283 0.86 -30.35 -21.87
N GLU A 284 -0.13 -30.13 -22.73
CA GLU A 284 -0.29 -30.85 -24.00
C GLU A 284 0.94 -30.71 -24.92
N SER A 285 1.68 -29.59 -24.79
CA SER A 285 2.94 -29.34 -25.50
C SER A 285 4.11 -30.22 -25.04
N GLY A 286 3.91 -31.05 -24.01
CA GLY A 286 4.96 -31.87 -23.37
C GLY A 286 5.81 -31.09 -22.35
N ILE A 287 5.54 -29.80 -22.15
CA ILE A 287 6.23 -28.97 -21.16
C ILE A 287 5.66 -29.27 -19.78
N VAL A 288 6.54 -29.51 -18.81
CA VAL A 288 6.17 -29.53 -17.39
C VAL A 288 6.41 -28.14 -16.80
N ALA A 289 5.42 -27.61 -16.10
CA ALA A 289 5.48 -26.29 -15.48
C ALA A 289 4.97 -26.31 -14.04
N ILE A 290 5.45 -25.34 -13.25
CA ILE A 290 4.86 -25.00 -11.96
C ILE A 290 3.81 -23.91 -12.17
N HIS A 291 2.58 -24.16 -11.74
CA HIS A 291 1.57 -23.12 -11.62
C HIS A 291 1.69 -22.45 -10.26
N ILE A 292 2.24 -21.25 -10.24
CA ILE A 292 2.26 -20.40 -9.05
C ILE A 292 0.91 -19.69 -8.98
N ASN A 293 0.12 -20.00 -7.96
CA ASN A 293 -1.27 -19.53 -7.80
C ASN A 293 -1.66 -19.35 -6.32
N GLU A 294 -2.90 -18.93 -6.07
CA GLU A 294 -3.55 -18.94 -4.74
C GLU A 294 -4.64 -20.03 -4.64
N ALA A 295 -4.62 -21.02 -5.54
CA ALA A 295 -5.55 -22.14 -5.51
C ALA A 295 -5.07 -23.18 -4.49
N GLY A 296 -5.82 -23.31 -3.39
CA GLY A 296 -5.53 -24.22 -2.29
C GLY A 296 -5.47 -23.53 -0.93
N GLU A 297 -5.83 -24.26 0.11
CA GLU A 297 -5.90 -23.70 1.47
C GLU A 297 -4.52 -23.22 1.96
N GLY A 298 -4.48 -22.02 2.54
CA GLY A 298 -3.25 -21.45 3.10
C GLY A 298 -2.24 -20.90 2.08
N LYS A 299 -2.47 -21.09 0.78
CA LYS A 299 -1.60 -20.54 -0.27
C LYS A 299 -1.81 -19.05 -0.44
N SER A 300 -0.72 -18.33 -0.62
CA SER A 300 -0.79 -16.91 -0.96
C SER A 300 0.39 -16.47 -1.82
N ILE A 301 0.09 -15.61 -2.78
CA ILE A 301 1.07 -14.91 -3.60
C ILE A 301 1.03 -13.43 -3.27
N LYS A 302 2.15 -12.74 -3.53
CA LYS A 302 2.34 -11.34 -3.13
C LYS A 302 1.26 -10.40 -3.69
N ASN A 303 0.80 -10.66 -4.91
CA ASN A 303 -0.20 -9.87 -5.64
C ASN A 303 -0.74 -10.71 -6.82
N LYS A 304 -1.95 -10.42 -7.31
CA LYS A 304 -2.62 -11.18 -8.38
C LYS A 304 -1.72 -11.42 -9.61
N ARG A 305 -0.90 -10.42 -9.97
CA ARG A 305 0.07 -10.50 -11.07
C ARG A 305 1.27 -11.43 -10.84
N SER A 306 1.41 -12.02 -9.65
CA SER A 306 2.41 -13.07 -9.42
C SER A 306 1.96 -14.43 -9.95
N GLU A 307 0.66 -14.61 -10.26
CA GLU A 307 0.14 -15.87 -10.78
C GLU A 307 0.71 -16.13 -12.18
N ARG A 308 1.28 -17.31 -12.39
CA ARG A 308 1.95 -17.67 -13.65
C ARG A 308 2.27 -19.16 -13.74
N LEU A 309 2.44 -19.65 -14.97
CA LEU A 309 3.11 -20.91 -15.26
C LEU A 309 4.61 -20.66 -15.45
N VAL A 310 5.45 -21.40 -14.73
CA VAL A 310 6.91 -21.36 -14.88
C VAL A 310 7.40 -22.72 -15.40
N PRO A 311 7.94 -22.80 -16.63
CA PRO A 311 8.45 -24.05 -17.18
C PRO A 311 9.62 -24.59 -16.36
N LEU A 312 9.64 -25.91 -16.14
CA LEU A 312 10.77 -26.62 -15.56
C LEU A 312 11.72 -27.05 -16.68
N THR A 313 12.89 -26.41 -16.73
CA THR A 313 13.90 -26.70 -17.75
C THR A 313 14.77 -27.87 -17.29
N ASP A 314 14.59 -29.03 -17.91
CA ASP A 314 15.41 -30.21 -17.65
C ASP A 314 16.89 -29.95 -18.00
N GLY A 315 17.81 -30.51 -17.21
CA GLY A 315 19.25 -30.32 -17.35
C GLY A 315 19.80 -28.97 -16.87
N ALA A 316 18.96 -27.98 -16.53
CA ALA A 316 19.41 -26.68 -16.04
C ALA A 316 20.26 -26.83 -14.75
N TYR A 317 21.56 -26.54 -14.84
CA TYR A 317 22.54 -26.83 -13.77
C TYR A 317 22.50 -28.28 -13.25
N GLY A 318 22.16 -29.24 -14.12
CA GLY A 318 21.99 -30.64 -13.73
C GLY A 318 20.70 -30.92 -12.93
N PHE A 319 19.68 -30.06 -13.04
CA PHE A 319 18.33 -30.39 -12.60
C PHE A 319 17.80 -31.61 -13.37
N ASP A 320 17.28 -32.59 -12.64
CA ASP A 320 16.71 -33.83 -13.18
C ASP A 320 15.19 -33.77 -13.02
N LEU A 321 14.48 -33.48 -14.12
CA LEU A 321 13.03 -33.38 -14.14
C LEU A 321 12.36 -34.73 -13.84
N ALA A 322 12.93 -35.83 -14.33
CA ALA A 322 12.36 -37.17 -14.11
C ALA A 322 12.43 -37.55 -12.62
N ALA A 323 13.55 -37.26 -11.94
CA ALA A 323 13.67 -37.43 -10.50
C ALA A 323 12.70 -36.55 -9.72
N PHE A 324 12.48 -35.31 -10.15
CA PHE A 324 11.49 -34.44 -9.52
C PHE A 324 10.08 -35.00 -9.65
N LEU A 325 9.70 -35.50 -10.82
CA LEU A 325 8.38 -36.10 -11.04
C LEU A 325 8.18 -37.38 -10.22
N ARG A 326 9.21 -38.22 -10.04
CA ARG A 326 9.15 -39.36 -9.11
C ARG A 326 8.87 -38.91 -7.67
N TYR A 327 9.51 -37.83 -7.23
CA TYR A 327 9.24 -37.25 -5.92
C TYR A 327 7.80 -36.73 -5.80
N VAL A 328 7.31 -35.98 -6.79
CA VAL A 328 5.92 -35.49 -6.83
C VAL A 328 4.93 -36.66 -6.73
N GLU A 329 5.18 -37.74 -7.47
CA GLU A 329 4.33 -38.94 -7.42
C GLU A 329 4.38 -39.62 -6.04
N SER A 330 5.56 -39.70 -5.42
CA SER A 330 5.70 -40.23 -4.05
C SER A 330 4.90 -39.44 -3.01
N CYS A 331 4.72 -38.13 -3.23
CA CYS A 331 3.88 -37.28 -2.38
C CYS A 331 2.37 -37.55 -2.60
N LYS A 332 1.93 -37.99 -3.78
CA LYS A 332 0.50 -38.32 -4.00
C LYS A 332 0.07 -39.60 -3.30
N LEU A 333 1.00 -40.54 -3.12
CA LEU A 333 0.75 -41.83 -2.47
C LEU A 333 0.36 -41.70 -0.98
N SER A 334 0.38 -40.50 -0.39
CA SER A 334 -0.13 -40.25 0.96
C SER A 334 -1.66 -40.16 1.06
N GLY A 335 -2.39 -40.12 -0.05
CA GLY A 335 -3.83 -40.41 -0.09
C GLY A 335 -4.77 -39.24 -0.42
N ALA A 336 -4.29 -38.02 -0.64
CA ALA A 336 -5.12 -36.90 -1.12
C ALA A 336 -4.81 -36.48 -2.57
N GLU A 337 -5.77 -35.84 -3.26
CA GLU A 337 -5.62 -35.37 -4.65
C GLU A 337 -4.58 -34.26 -4.82
N SER A 338 -4.31 -33.48 -3.76
CA SER A 338 -3.40 -32.33 -3.78
C SER A 338 -2.61 -32.25 -2.48
N GLU A 339 -1.39 -32.79 -2.50
CA GLU A 339 -0.54 -32.93 -1.31
C GLU A 339 0.59 -31.90 -1.31
N PRO A 340 0.94 -31.29 -0.16
CA PRO A 340 2.07 -30.36 -0.09
C PRO A 340 3.39 -31.06 -0.45
N LEU A 341 4.17 -30.46 -1.34
CA LEU A 341 5.52 -30.92 -1.65
C LEU A 341 6.44 -30.67 -0.44
N ALA A 342 6.43 -29.45 0.09
CA ALA A 342 7.13 -29.17 1.34
C ALA A 342 6.20 -29.39 2.54
N GLN A 343 6.58 -30.31 3.43
CA GLN A 343 5.83 -30.62 4.66
C GLN A 343 6.05 -29.59 5.78
N ILE A 344 6.53 -28.39 5.45
CA ILE A 344 6.85 -27.35 6.43
C ILE A 344 6.48 -25.95 5.91
N GLY A 345 6.21 -25.03 6.84
CA GLY A 345 5.94 -23.64 6.49
C GLY A 345 7.16 -22.88 5.95
N TYR A 346 6.91 -21.84 5.14
CA TYR A 346 7.96 -21.06 4.46
C TYR A 346 9.01 -20.46 5.39
N LYS A 347 8.66 -20.09 6.63
CA LYS A 347 9.62 -19.51 7.60
C LYS A 347 10.70 -20.51 7.96
N THR A 348 10.30 -21.73 8.31
CA THR A 348 11.21 -22.82 8.66
C THR A 348 12.04 -23.24 7.45
N ALA A 349 11.42 -23.31 6.26
CA ALA A 349 12.13 -23.57 5.01
C ALA A 349 13.19 -22.50 4.72
N GLY A 350 12.83 -21.23 4.93
CA GLY A 350 13.72 -20.08 4.75
C GLY A 350 14.87 -20.03 5.74
N ASP A 351 14.61 -20.27 7.03
CA ASP A 351 15.67 -20.31 8.04
C ASP A 351 16.64 -21.46 7.77
N TRP A 352 16.14 -22.64 7.41
CA TRP A 352 17.00 -23.75 6.98
C TRP A 352 17.83 -23.38 5.74
N ALA A 353 17.20 -22.88 4.67
CA ALA A 353 17.90 -22.55 3.44
C ALA A 353 18.96 -21.46 3.65
N ASN A 354 18.62 -20.38 4.35
CA ASN A 354 19.47 -19.20 4.53
C ASN A 354 20.57 -19.39 5.57
N ARG A 355 20.28 -20.08 6.68
CA ARG A 355 21.22 -20.19 7.81
C ARG A 355 22.05 -21.46 7.77
N GLN A 356 21.61 -22.48 7.03
CA GLN A 356 22.29 -23.78 6.98
C GLN A 356 22.66 -24.17 5.56
N ALA A 357 21.68 -24.37 4.68
CA ALA A 357 21.94 -25.02 3.39
C ALA A 357 22.85 -24.19 2.47
N ILE A 358 22.55 -22.91 2.26
CA ILE A 358 23.36 -22.02 1.41
C ILE A 358 24.78 -21.83 1.97
N PRO A 359 24.97 -21.51 3.27
CA PRO A 359 26.31 -21.46 3.84
C PRO A 359 27.11 -22.76 3.68
N VAL A 360 26.48 -23.92 3.93
CA VAL A 360 27.14 -25.24 3.80
C VAL A 360 27.50 -25.53 2.34
N ALA A 361 26.57 -25.28 1.41
CA ALA A 361 26.79 -25.54 -0.02
C ALA A 361 27.93 -24.70 -0.60
N LEU A 362 28.09 -23.45 -0.14
CA LEU A 362 29.12 -22.55 -0.64
C LEU A 362 30.47 -22.67 0.09
N GLY A 363 30.47 -23.13 1.34
CA GLY A 363 31.69 -23.25 2.15
C GLY A 363 32.46 -21.92 2.21
N ALA A 364 33.73 -21.94 1.80
CA ALA A 364 34.60 -20.76 1.80
C ALA A 364 34.13 -19.63 0.86
N ASP A 365 33.29 -19.94 -0.15
CA ASP A 365 32.77 -18.93 -1.09
C ASP A 365 31.54 -18.19 -0.54
N TYR A 366 31.04 -18.59 0.64
CA TYR A 366 29.90 -17.95 1.26
C TYR A 366 30.24 -16.51 1.67
N LYS A 367 29.37 -15.57 1.28
CA LYS A 367 29.45 -14.16 1.68
C LYS A 367 28.14 -13.75 2.34
N ALA A 368 28.24 -13.01 3.44
CA ALA A 368 27.08 -12.44 4.10
C ALA A 368 26.20 -11.65 3.11
N GLY A 369 24.89 -11.86 3.20
CA GLY A 369 23.88 -11.27 2.31
C GLY A 369 23.42 -12.18 1.16
N LEU A 370 24.05 -13.33 0.94
CA LEU A 370 23.52 -14.37 0.05
C LEU A 370 22.41 -15.15 0.76
N THR A 371 21.23 -15.17 0.17
CA THR A 371 20.01 -15.79 0.72
C THR A 371 19.27 -16.55 -0.37
N TYR A 372 18.20 -17.25 -0.04
CA TYR A 372 17.32 -17.91 -1.01
C TYR A 372 16.85 -16.95 -2.11
N HIS A 373 16.55 -15.69 -1.74
CA HIS A 373 16.13 -14.68 -2.71
C HIS A 373 17.26 -14.28 -3.68
N SER A 374 18.52 -14.57 -3.35
CA SER A 374 19.65 -14.37 -4.27
C SER A 374 19.57 -15.28 -5.49
N PHE A 375 18.90 -16.44 -5.45
CA PHE A 375 18.68 -17.27 -6.65
C PHE A 375 17.90 -16.51 -7.72
N ARG A 376 16.83 -15.84 -7.29
CA ARG A 376 16.02 -14.98 -8.15
C ARG A 376 16.86 -13.86 -8.78
N HIS A 377 17.71 -13.18 -8.01
CA HIS A 377 18.61 -12.16 -8.55
C HIS A 377 19.63 -12.74 -9.52
N SER A 378 20.08 -13.97 -9.29
CA SER A 378 21.02 -14.68 -10.16
C SER A 378 20.40 -15.01 -11.50
N LEU A 379 19.16 -15.54 -11.51
CA LEU A 379 18.41 -15.80 -12.73
C LEU A 379 18.11 -14.51 -13.50
N ALA A 380 17.72 -13.44 -12.81
CA ALA A 380 17.53 -12.13 -13.44
C ALA A 380 18.81 -11.61 -14.10
N SER A 381 19.94 -11.74 -13.41
CA SER A 381 21.25 -11.32 -13.93
C SER A 381 21.66 -12.17 -15.13
N LEU A 382 21.43 -13.48 -15.07
CA LEU A 382 21.68 -14.39 -16.19
C LEU A 382 20.85 -13.99 -17.41
N MET A 383 19.54 -13.81 -17.25
CA MET A 383 18.65 -13.37 -18.34
C MET A 383 19.12 -12.04 -18.95
N GLN A 384 19.55 -11.10 -18.12
CA GLN A 384 20.07 -9.81 -18.59
C GLN A 384 21.36 -9.97 -19.42
N VAL A 385 22.34 -10.73 -18.93
CA VAL A 385 23.60 -10.99 -19.64
C VAL A 385 23.35 -11.74 -20.95
N ARG A 386 22.31 -12.59 -20.99
CA ARG A 386 21.87 -13.33 -22.18
C ARG A 386 20.96 -12.55 -23.12
N GLY A 387 20.70 -11.26 -22.84
CA GLY A 387 19.89 -10.41 -23.72
C GLY A 387 18.42 -10.80 -23.79
N VAL A 388 17.87 -11.46 -22.76
CA VAL A 388 16.46 -11.83 -22.74
C VAL A 388 15.59 -10.57 -22.73
N PRO A 389 14.60 -10.45 -23.63
CA PRO A 389 13.71 -9.29 -23.64
C PRO A 389 12.98 -9.11 -22.31
N THR A 390 12.85 -7.86 -21.86
CA THR A 390 12.29 -7.52 -20.54
C THR A 390 10.90 -8.12 -20.31
N VAL A 391 10.05 -8.18 -21.34
CA VAL A 391 8.70 -8.77 -21.26
C VAL A 391 8.76 -10.25 -20.87
N HIS A 392 9.69 -11.02 -21.45
CA HIS A 392 9.87 -12.44 -21.13
C HIS A 392 10.48 -12.60 -19.73
N ALA A 393 11.48 -11.79 -19.38
CA ALA A 393 12.07 -11.81 -18.04
C ALA A 393 11.03 -11.45 -16.95
N GLN A 394 10.16 -10.46 -17.19
CA GLN A 394 9.08 -10.09 -16.29
C GLN A 394 8.06 -11.22 -16.14
N ALA A 395 7.71 -11.89 -17.23
CA ALA A 395 6.78 -13.04 -17.22
C ALA A 395 7.34 -14.23 -16.41
N VAL A 396 8.60 -14.65 -16.63
CA VAL A 396 9.26 -15.69 -15.81
C VAL A 396 9.23 -15.31 -14.33
N MET A 397 9.52 -14.05 -14.03
CA MET A 397 9.69 -13.58 -12.67
C MET A 397 8.35 -13.30 -11.98
N GLY A 398 7.25 -13.10 -12.68
CA GLY A 398 5.99 -12.62 -12.08
C GLY A 398 6.16 -11.20 -11.56
N HIS A 399 6.65 -10.31 -12.43
CA HIS A 399 6.64 -8.87 -12.24
C HIS A 399 5.52 -8.25 -13.08
N ALA A 400 4.84 -7.24 -12.54
CA ALA A 400 3.98 -6.39 -13.36
C ALA A 400 4.82 -5.71 -14.45
N SER A 401 4.27 -5.60 -15.66
CA SER A 401 4.94 -4.91 -16.78
C SER A 401 5.10 -3.41 -16.50
N GLY A 402 4.31 -2.86 -15.57
CA GLY A 402 4.27 -1.44 -15.26
C GLY A 402 3.42 -0.66 -16.26
N THR A 403 2.79 -1.34 -17.22
CA THR A 403 1.90 -0.76 -18.22
C THR A 403 0.52 -1.38 -18.07
N ILE A 404 -0.49 -0.53 -17.83
CA ILE A 404 -1.89 -0.97 -17.66
C ILE A 404 -2.35 -1.82 -18.85
N THR A 405 -1.94 -1.48 -20.07
CA THR A 405 -2.33 -2.21 -21.29
C THR A 405 -1.90 -3.67 -21.26
N PHE A 406 -0.62 -3.94 -20.99
CA PHE A 406 -0.11 -5.32 -20.92
C PHE A 406 -0.55 -6.03 -19.66
N ASP A 407 -0.68 -5.31 -18.54
CA ASP A 407 -1.09 -5.89 -17.27
C ASP A 407 -2.58 -6.25 -17.27
N ILE A 408 -3.47 -5.49 -17.92
CA ILE A 408 -4.93 -5.70 -17.89
C ILE A 408 -5.45 -6.40 -19.15
N TYR A 409 -4.93 -6.09 -20.34
CA TYR A 409 -5.48 -6.55 -21.62
C TYR A 409 -4.60 -7.56 -22.36
N GLY A 410 -3.35 -7.75 -21.94
CA GLY A 410 -2.46 -8.76 -22.53
C GLY A 410 -2.80 -10.17 -22.05
N SER A 411 -2.82 -11.15 -22.97
CA SER A 411 -2.94 -12.58 -22.64
C SER A 411 -1.68 -13.18 -21.98
N GLY A 412 -0.68 -12.34 -21.67
CA GLY A 412 0.61 -12.76 -21.13
C GLY A 412 1.53 -13.36 -22.18
N VAL A 413 2.72 -13.77 -21.76
CA VAL A 413 3.67 -14.50 -22.62
C VAL A 413 3.33 -16.00 -22.55
N PRO A 414 3.14 -16.70 -23.68
CA PRO A 414 2.89 -18.14 -23.68
C PRO A 414 4.01 -18.92 -22.98
N VAL A 415 3.65 -19.96 -22.23
CA VAL A 415 4.60 -20.78 -21.46
C VAL A 415 5.62 -21.46 -22.37
N GLU A 416 5.26 -21.80 -23.60
CA GLU A 416 6.16 -22.34 -24.63
C GLU A 416 7.28 -21.37 -24.99
N ALA A 417 6.97 -20.07 -25.07
CA ALA A 417 7.97 -19.04 -25.33
C ALA A 417 8.91 -18.90 -24.12
N LEU A 418 8.38 -18.96 -22.89
CA LEU A 418 9.20 -18.97 -21.68
C LEU A 418 10.10 -20.20 -21.60
N ALA A 419 9.60 -21.38 -21.98
CA ALA A 419 10.37 -22.62 -21.99
C ALA A 419 11.56 -22.54 -22.96
N LYS A 420 11.34 -21.98 -24.16
CA LYS A 420 12.41 -21.72 -25.14
C LYS A 420 13.46 -20.76 -24.60
N VAL A 421 13.02 -19.66 -23.96
CA VAL A 421 13.94 -18.68 -23.34
C VAL A 421 14.78 -19.34 -22.25
N LEU A 422 14.15 -20.03 -21.29
CA LEU A 422 14.86 -20.68 -20.18
C LEU A 422 15.82 -21.78 -20.68
N SER A 423 15.39 -22.59 -21.63
CA SER A 423 16.26 -23.59 -22.27
C SER A 423 17.47 -22.93 -22.94
N GLY A 424 17.27 -21.80 -23.62
CA GLY A 424 18.35 -21.06 -24.28
C GLY A 424 19.40 -20.51 -23.30
N ILE A 425 18.97 -19.94 -22.18
CA ILE A 425 19.91 -19.34 -21.21
C ILE A 425 20.70 -20.38 -20.39
N PHE A 426 20.18 -21.60 -20.23
CA PHE A 426 20.82 -22.65 -19.43
C PHE A 426 21.75 -23.57 -20.22
N ARG A 427 21.65 -23.64 -21.57
CA ARG A 427 22.47 -24.52 -22.43
C ARG A 427 23.99 -24.37 -22.29
N GLU A 428 24.46 -23.22 -21.82
CA GLU A 428 25.89 -22.89 -21.71
C GLU A 428 26.35 -22.73 -20.25
N VAL A 429 25.55 -23.19 -19.30
CA VAL A 429 25.88 -23.13 -17.86
C VAL A 429 26.24 -24.52 -17.30
N GLY A 430 26.19 -25.55 -18.15
CA GLY A 430 26.57 -26.93 -17.85
C GLY A 430 28.03 -27.25 -18.13
#